data_AF-A0A7W1G4M4-F1
#
_entry.id   AF-A0A7W1G4M4-F1
#
_cell.length_a   1.000
_cell.length_b   1.000
_cell.length_c   1.000
_cell.angle_alpha   90.00
_cell.angle_beta   90.00
_cell.angle_gamma   90.00
#
_symmetry.space_group_name_H-M   'P 1'
#
loop_
_entity.id
_entity.type
_entity.pdbx_description
1 polymer ?
#
loop_
_entity_poly.entity_id
_entity_poly.type
_entity_poly.pdbx_seq_one_letter_code
_entity_poly.pdbx_strand_id
1 'polypeptide(L)' 'MHLKIRVSSLKRRKRTGFRRKMRTKGGRAILSRKRRRESGKGKKRGYKKTP' A
#
# COMPACT_ATOMS: atom_id res chain seq x y z
N MET A 1 1.44 29.09 -10.64
CA MET A 1 0.75 28.46 -9.47
C MET A 1 1.75 27.56 -8.75
N HIS A 2 2.16 27.90 -7.51
CA HIS A 2 3.06 27.04 -6.73
C HIS A 2 2.34 25.72 -6.42
N LEU A 3 2.86 24.57 -6.86
CA LEU A 3 2.26 23.26 -6.56
C LEU A 3 2.17 23.09 -5.03
N LYS A 4 0.97 22.85 -4.50
CA LYS A 4 0.69 22.74 -3.04
C LYS A 4 1.56 21.68 -2.34
N ILE A 5 2.13 20.74 -3.08
CA ILE A 5 2.94 19.64 -2.56
C ILE A 5 4.42 19.92 -2.85
N ARG A 6 5.16 20.44 -1.87
CA ARG A 6 6.62 20.46 -1.92
C ARG A 6 7.15 19.01 -1.83
N VAL A 7 7.58 18.45 -2.96
CA VAL A 7 8.03 17.04 -3.03
C VAL A 7 9.46 16.93 -2.50
N SER A 8 9.61 16.65 -1.21
CA SER A 8 10.91 16.24 -0.65
C SER A 8 11.04 14.72 -0.63
N SER A 9 12.01 14.19 -1.37
CA SER A 9 12.33 12.76 -1.45
C SER A 9 12.64 12.16 -0.07
N LEU A 10 13.38 12.90 0.76
CA LEU A 10 13.73 12.52 2.13
C LEU A 10 12.51 12.46 3.04
N LYS A 11 11.64 13.50 3.01
CA LYS A 11 10.39 13.49 3.80
C LYS A 11 9.50 12.32 3.39
N ARG A 12 9.40 12.02 2.09
CA ARG A 12 8.64 10.87 1.58
C ARG A 12 9.21 9.55 2.14
N ARG A 13 10.52 9.33 2.02
CA ARG A 13 11.18 8.10 2.52
C ARG A 13 10.98 7.89 4.02
N LYS A 14 11.10 8.95 4.83
CA LYS A 14 10.90 8.89 6.29
C LYS A 14 9.44 8.59 6.67
N ARG A 15 8.46 9.07 5.89
CA ARG A 15 7.03 8.85 6.16
C ARG A 15 6.52 7.49 5.67
N THR A 16 6.90 7.06 4.46
CA THR A 16 6.24 5.92 3.78
C THR A 16 7.17 4.76 3.43
N GLY A 17 8.47 4.88 3.74
CA GLY A 17 9.48 3.88 3.41
C GLY A 17 9.24 2.50 4.03
N PHE A 18 9.85 1.48 3.43
CA PHE A 18 9.70 0.08 3.86
C PHE A 18 10.09 -0.12 5.34
N ARG A 19 11.28 0.34 5.74
CA ARG A 19 11.77 0.24 7.12
C ARG A 19 10.81 0.90 8.12
N ARG A 20 10.22 2.05 7.76
CA ARG A 20 9.23 2.75 8.60
C ARG A 20 7.99 1.89 8.83
N LYS A 21 7.51 1.20 7.79
CA LYS A 21 6.38 0.27 7.87
C LYS A 21 6.71 -1.00 8.64
N MET A 22 7.93 -1.51 8.54
CA MET A 22 8.36 -2.69 9.29
C MET A 22 8.44 -2.45 10.82
N ARG A 23 8.63 -1.21 11.26
CA ARG A 23 8.72 -0.86 12.70
C ARG A 23 7.42 -1.12 13.48
N THR A 24 6.25 -0.89 12.87
CA THR A 24 4.95 -0.96 13.58
C THR A 24 4.11 -2.16 13.15
N LYS A 25 3.28 -2.69 14.05
CA LYS A 25 2.34 -3.78 13.75
C LYS A 25 1.40 -3.40 12.60
N GLY A 26 0.85 -2.19 12.61
CA GLY A 26 0.00 -1.68 11.55
C GLY A 26 0.71 -1.57 10.19
N GLY A 27 1.97 -1.11 10.18
CA GLY A 27 2.75 -1.03 8.94
C GLY A 27 3.05 -2.41 8.33
N ARG A 28 3.35 -3.42 9.17
CA ARG A 28 3.49 -4.82 8.73
C ARG A 28 2.18 -5.38 8.17
N ALA A 29 1.04 -5.06 8.78
CA ALA A 29 -0.27 -5.47 8.28
C ALA A 29 -0.58 -4.88 6.89
N ILE A 30 -0.23 -3.61 6.65
CA ILE A 30 -0.36 -2.97 5.33
C ILE A 30 0.48 -3.72 4.28
N LEU A 31 1.73 -4.06 4.60
CA LEU A 31 2.61 -4.80 3.70
C LEU A 31 2.07 -6.20 3.39
N SER A 32 1.60 -6.91 4.41
CA SER A 32 0.98 -8.24 4.24
C SER A 32 -0.25 -8.16 3.33
N ARG A 33 -1.12 -7.16 3.51
CA ARG A 33 -2.28 -6.93 2.64
C ARG A 33 -1.88 -6.66 1.18
N LYS A 34 -0.83 -5.86 0.95
CA LYS A 34 -0.32 -5.58 -0.39
C LYS A 34 0.22 -6.84 -1.07
N ARG A 35 1.11 -7.57 -0.39
CA ARG A 35 1.65 -8.85 -0.89
C ARG A 35 0.54 -9.85 -1.19
N ARG A 36 -0.47 -9.94 -0.32
CA ARG A 36 -1.63 -10.82 -0.52
C ARG A 36 -2.39 -10.45 -1.80
N ARG A 37 -2.65 -9.15 -2.05
CA ARG A 37 -3.30 -8.68 -3.28
C ARG A 37 -2.48 -9.00 -4.54
N GLU A 38 -1.17 -8.78 -4.48
CA GLU A 38 -0.24 -9.08 -5.58
C GLU A 38 -0.19 -10.58 -5.89
N SER A 39 -0.22 -11.43 -4.86
CA SER A 39 -0.27 -12.90 -5.02
C SER A 39 -1.60 -13.45 -5.56
N GLY A 40 -2.58 -12.59 -5.86
CA GLY A 40 -3.91 -13.01 -6.34
C GLY A 40 -4.81 -13.67 -5.29
N LYS A 41 -4.28 -13.99 -4.10
CA LYS A 41 -5.01 -14.59 -2.98
C LYS A 41 -6.04 -13.59 -2.43
N GLY A 42 -7.32 -13.88 -2.58
CA GLY A 42 -8.42 -13.03 -2.09
C GLY A 42 -9.09 -12.15 -3.14
N LYS A 43 -8.84 -12.38 -4.45
CA LYS A 43 -9.86 -12.03 -5.45
C LYS A 43 -11.07 -12.93 -5.16
N LYS A 44 -12.12 -12.40 -4.52
CA LYS A 44 -13.43 -13.05 -4.59
C LYS A 44 -13.73 -13.13 -6.09
N ARG A 45 -13.83 -14.35 -6.65
CA ARG A 45 -14.31 -14.57 -8.01
C ARG A 45 -15.60 -13.78 -8.12
N GLY A 46 -15.56 -12.65 -8.83
CA GLY A 46 -16.73 -11.81 -9.03
C GLY A 46 -17.79 -12.67 -9.67
N TYR A 47 -18.92 -12.79 -8.96
CA TYR A 47 -20.26 -12.90 -9.49
C TYR A 47 -20.34 -13.42 -10.93
N LYS A 48 -20.72 -14.70 -11.10
CA LYS A 48 -21.22 -15.18 -12.40
C LYS A 48 -22.30 -14.20 -12.82
N LYS A 49 -22.08 -13.44 -13.89
CA LYS A 49 -23.16 -12.81 -14.62
C LYS A 49 -23.93 -13.99 -15.22
N THR A 50 -24.96 -14.45 -14.50
CA THR A 50 -25.98 -15.36 -15.05
C THR A 50 -26.61 -14.70 -16.27
N PRO A 51 -27.00 -15.48 -17.30
CA PRO A 51 -27.17 -15.04 -18.68
C PRO A 51 -27.97 -13.74 -18.84
#